data_AF-A0A653BXQ7-F1
#
_entry.id   AF-A0A653BXQ7-F1
#
_cell.length_a   1.000
_cell.length_b   1.000
_cell.length_c   1.000
_cell.angle_alpha   90.00
_cell.angle_beta   90.00
_cell.angle_gamma   90.00
#
_symmetry.space_group_name_H-M   'P 1'
#
loop_
_entity.id
_entity.type
_entity.pdbx_description
1 polymer ?
#
loop_
_entity_poly.entity_id
_entity_poly.type
_entity_poly.pdbx_seq_one_letter_code
_entity_poly.pdbx_strand_id
1 'polypeptide(L)'
;MEFFGLTSYGFSDPIKDMMRDDYTEPKAPPINILEVSDKKGHDFFQSIKELDCYIGCADGYAYRSWERLQKMRRKYVVKPVGPFDMHKYPGVCSMQYGWWNSDPVLAEDKWYLPREKHPMTTSEISRYVTHCLSVDKGFKF
;
A
#
# COMPACT_ATOMS: atom_id res chain seq x y z
N MET A 1 -5.01 -12.70 37.42
CA MET A 1 -3.55 -12.69 37.30
C MET A 1 -3.22 -12.63 35.82
N GLU A 2 -2.96 -11.44 35.30
CA GLU A 2 -2.34 -11.25 33.98
C GLU A 2 -0.84 -11.16 34.23
N PHE A 3 -0.10 -12.20 33.88
CA PHE A 3 1.36 -12.17 33.89
C PHE A 3 1.77 -11.98 32.42
N PHE A 4 2.18 -10.77 32.06
CA PHE A 4 2.65 -10.39 30.72
C PHE A 4 1.63 -10.39 29.57
N GLY A 5 0.34 -10.16 29.83
CA GLY A 5 -0.67 -10.02 28.75
C GLY A 5 -0.98 -11.31 27.97
N LEU A 6 -0.33 -12.41 28.30
CA LEU A 6 -0.66 -13.75 27.83
C LEU A 6 -1.68 -14.36 28.80
N THR A 7 -2.94 -14.35 28.40
CA THR A 7 -3.94 -15.18 29.09
C THR A 7 -3.65 -16.65 28.77
N SER A 8 -4.14 -17.58 29.60
CA SER A 8 -4.05 -19.03 29.33
C SER A 8 -4.65 -19.45 27.98
N TYR A 9 -5.41 -18.56 27.33
CA TYR A 9 -6.06 -18.76 26.04
C TYR A 9 -5.39 -17.97 24.89
N GLY A 10 -4.23 -17.33 25.13
CA GLY A 10 -3.48 -16.54 24.16
C GLY A 10 -3.65 -15.02 24.32
N PHE A 11 -3.42 -14.29 23.22
CA PHE A 11 -3.58 -12.85 23.16
C PHE A 11 -5.05 -12.45 23.32
N SER A 12 -5.32 -11.46 24.16
CA SER A 12 -6.66 -10.92 24.37
C SER A 12 -7.21 -10.24 23.12
N ASP A 13 -6.37 -9.48 22.41
CA ASP A 13 -6.72 -8.78 21.16
C ASP A 13 -5.60 -8.92 20.11
N PRO A 14 -5.64 -9.93 19.23
CA PRO A 14 -4.54 -10.21 18.29
C PRO A 14 -4.30 -9.07 17.28
N ILE A 15 -5.34 -8.31 16.93
CA ILE A 15 -5.20 -7.16 16.01
C ILE A 15 -4.48 -6.01 16.70
N LYS A 16 -4.78 -5.77 17.98
CA LYS A 16 -4.20 -4.66 18.74
C LYS A 16 -2.73 -4.93 19.04
N ASP A 17 -2.40 -6.18 19.37
CA ASP A 17 -1.03 -6.61 19.64
C ASP A 17 -0.14 -6.57 18.38
N MET A 18 -0.73 -6.84 17.21
CA MET A 18 -0.04 -6.76 15.92
C MET A 18 0.38 -5.31 15.55
N MET A 19 -0.32 -4.28 16.03
CA MET A 19 -0.01 -2.89 15.68
C MET A 19 1.27 -2.40 16.36
N ARG A 20 2.09 -1.61 15.66
CA ARG A 20 3.22 -0.90 16.27
C ARG A 20 2.70 0.18 17.21
N ASP A 21 3.35 0.31 18.36
CA ASP A 21 2.96 1.30 19.37
C ASP A 21 3.23 2.74 18.89
N ASP A 22 4.26 2.90 18.05
CA ASP A 22 4.67 4.19 17.47
C ASP A 22 3.76 4.64 16.31
N TYR A 23 2.95 3.73 15.77
CA TYR A 23 2.12 4.02 14.61
C TYR A 23 0.81 4.70 15.03
N THR A 24 0.66 5.98 14.67
CA THR A 24 -0.57 6.73 14.85
C THR A 24 -1.16 7.12 13.50
N GLU A 25 -2.43 6.78 13.25
CA GLU A 25 -3.13 7.27 12.06
C GLU A 25 -3.31 8.80 12.13
N PRO A 26 -3.27 9.51 10.99
CA PRO A 26 -3.57 10.93 10.95
C PRO A 26 -4.97 11.22 11.51
N LYS A 27 -5.16 12.43 12.05
CA LYS A 27 -6.48 12.87 12.51
C LYS A 27 -7.38 13.11 11.31
N ALA A 28 -8.64 12.70 11.43
CA ALA A 28 -9.64 12.96 10.41
C ALA A 28 -9.76 14.47 10.15
N PRO A 29 -9.90 14.91 8.90
CA PRO A 29 -10.20 16.30 8.61
C PRO A 29 -11.52 16.70 9.28
N PRO A 30 -11.66 17.97 9.72
CA PRO A 30 -12.86 18.44 10.40
C PRO A 30 -14.09 18.27 9.49
N ILE A 31 -15.19 17.73 10.05
CA ILE A 31 -16.42 17.47 9.29
C ILE A 31 -17.12 18.80 8.89
N ASN A 32 -16.88 19.88 9.63
CA ASN A 32 -17.52 21.18 9.49
C ASN A 32 -16.81 22.14 8.51
N ILE A 33 -16.03 21.64 7.55
CA ILE A 33 -15.32 22.52 6.59
C ILE A 33 -16.30 23.38 5.76
N LEU A 34 -17.54 22.91 5.55
CA LEU A 34 -18.61 23.70 4.90
C LEU A 34 -19.05 24.92 5.74
N GLU A 35 -18.83 24.93 7.05
CA GLU A 35 -19.08 26.10 7.91
C GLU A 35 -17.85 27.04 7.94
N VAL A 36 -16.66 26.51 7.62
CA VAL A 36 -15.40 27.29 7.59
C VAL A 36 -15.28 28.11 6.29
N SER A 37 -15.97 27.71 5.21
CA SER A 37 -15.97 28.45 3.93
C SER A 37 -16.62 29.83 3.99
N ASP A 38 -17.36 30.15 5.05
CA ASP A 38 -17.92 31.50 5.26
C ASP A 38 -16.86 32.51 5.77
N LYS A 39 -15.64 32.05 6.09
CA LYS A 39 -14.51 32.95 6.39
C LYS A 39 -13.92 33.47 5.09
N LYS A 40 -14.33 34.69 4.73
CA LYS A 40 -13.83 35.51 3.60
C LYS A 40 -12.37 35.21 3.24
N GLY A 41 -12.15 34.51 2.12
CA GLY A 41 -10.83 34.36 1.50
C GLY A 41 -10.41 32.94 1.12
N HIS A 42 -11.10 31.89 1.58
CA HIS A 42 -10.79 30.52 1.16
C HIS A 42 -11.59 30.14 -0.10
N ASP A 43 -10.85 29.81 -1.16
CA ASP A 43 -11.41 29.34 -2.42
C ASP A 43 -12.10 27.98 -2.19
N PHE A 44 -13.40 27.89 -2.50
CA PHE A 44 -14.24 26.72 -2.24
C PHE A 44 -13.65 25.41 -2.78
N PHE A 45 -12.90 25.52 -3.89
CA PHE A 45 -12.18 24.42 -4.50
C PHE A 45 -11.06 23.85 -3.63
N GLN A 46 -10.34 24.68 -2.85
CA GLN A 46 -9.31 24.21 -1.93
C GLN A 46 -9.93 23.46 -0.74
N SER A 47 -11.05 23.97 -0.22
CA SER A 47 -11.78 23.35 0.89
C SER A 47 -12.39 21.99 0.49
N ILE A 48 -12.91 21.88 -0.73
CA ILE A 48 -13.45 20.61 -1.26
C ILE A 48 -12.36 19.55 -1.42
N LYS A 49 -11.14 19.92 -1.82
CA LYS A 49 -10.04 18.97 -1.98
C LYS A 49 -9.69 18.25 -0.67
N GLU A 50 -9.91 18.86 0.48
CA GLU A 50 -9.65 18.25 1.79
C GLU A 50 -10.77 17.32 2.24
N LEU A 51 -12.00 17.58 1.76
CA LEU A 51 -13.22 16.95 2.22
C LEU A 51 -13.59 15.75 1.36
N ASP A 52 -13.42 15.89 0.05
CA ASP A 52 -14.18 15.10 -0.88
C ASP A 52 -13.42 13.91 -1.46
N CYS A 53 -13.73 12.74 -0.93
CA CYS A 53 -13.40 11.47 -1.55
C CYS A 53 -13.97 11.31 -2.98
N TYR A 54 -14.95 12.12 -3.41
CA TYR A 54 -15.53 12.10 -4.76
C TYR A 54 -14.74 12.93 -5.78
N ILE A 55 -14.25 14.12 -5.45
CA ILE A 55 -13.61 15.07 -6.38
C ILE A 55 -12.08 15.22 -6.23
N GLY A 56 -11.46 14.96 -5.08
CA GLY A 56 -10.01 15.22 -4.94
C GLY A 56 -9.34 14.53 -3.77
N CYS A 57 -8.24 13.82 -4.07
CA CYS A 57 -7.24 13.28 -3.13
C CYS A 57 -7.79 12.61 -1.86
N ALA A 58 -8.27 11.38 -2.01
CA ALA A 58 -8.26 10.47 -0.87
C ALA A 58 -6.79 10.21 -0.47
N ASP A 59 -6.41 10.73 0.69
CA ASP A 59 -5.14 10.51 1.40
C ASP A 59 -4.79 9.04 1.68
N GLY A 60 -5.69 8.11 1.35
CA GLY A 60 -5.50 6.69 1.59
C GLY A 60 -5.78 6.25 3.02
N TYR A 61 -6.37 7.10 3.87
CA TYR A 61 -6.75 6.75 5.24
C TYR A 61 -8.27 6.67 5.40
N ALA A 62 -8.74 5.64 6.11
CA ALA A 62 -10.16 5.42 6.35
C ALA A 62 -10.70 6.11 7.61
N TYR A 63 -9.82 6.58 8.51
CA TYR A 63 -10.19 7.29 9.75
C TYR A 63 -11.24 6.58 10.60
N ARG A 64 -11.14 5.24 10.71
CA ARG A 64 -12.12 4.38 11.40
C ARG A 64 -13.56 4.45 10.84
N SER A 65 -13.77 5.02 9.65
CA SER A 65 -15.04 5.04 8.95
C SER A 65 -15.13 3.89 7.94
N TRP A 66 -16.10 3.00 8.16
CA TRP A 66 -16.38 1.90 7.24
C TRP A 66 -16.83 2.38 5.86
N GLU A 67 -17.64 3.43 5.81
CA GLU A 67 -18.12 4.01 4.56
C GLU A 67 -16.97 4.57 3.73
N ARG A 68 -16.04 5.28 4.38
CA ARG A 68 -14.84 5.81 3.71
C ARG A 68 -13.97 4.68 3.16
N LEU A 69 -13.75 3.62 3.95
CA LEU A 69 -13.01 2.43 3.50
C LEU A 69 -13.65 1.79 2.25
N GLN A 70 -14.98 1.62 2.24
CA GLN A 70 -15.68 1.07 1.07
C GLN A 70 -15.52 1.96 -0.17
N LYS A 71 -15.65 3.28 -0.01
CA LYS A 71 -15.48 4.23 -1.12
C LYS A 71 -14.05 4.22 -1.66
N MET A 72 -13.04 4.18 -0.79
CA MET A 72 -11.64 4.08 -1.18
C MET A 72 -11.36 2.80 -1.99
N ARG A 73 -11.89 1.65 -1.56
CA ARG A 73 -11.77 0.39 -2.31
C ARG A 73 -12.40 0.46 -3.69
N ARG A 74 -13.58 1.09 -3.83
CA ARG A 74 -14.23 1.29 -5.14
C ARG A 74 -13.42 2.19 -6.08
N LYS A 75 -12.65 3.11 -5.52
CA LYS A 75 -11.78 4.04 -6.26
C LYS A 75 -10.34 3.53 -6.44
N TYR A 76 -10.03 2.31 -5.98
CA TYR A 76 -8.68 1.76 -5.98
C TYR A 76 -7.65 2.66 -5.28
N VAL A 77 -8.09 3.42 -4.27
CA VAL A 77 -7.19 4.24 -3.44
C VAL A 77 -6.57 3.32 -2.40
N VAL A 78 -5.26 3.14 -2.51
CA VAL A 78 -4.46 2.35 -1.58
C VAL A 78 -3.98 3.23 -0.44
N LYS A 79 -3.84 2.62 0.75
CA LYS A 79 -3.23 3.30 1.89
C LYS A 79 -1.77 3.63 1.56
N PRO A 80 -1.28 4.85 1.84
CA PRO A 80 0.09 5.24 1.49
C PRO A 80 1.14 4.50 2.33
N VAL A 81 0.73 3.93 3.46
CA VAL A 81 1.61 3.26 4.41
C VAL A 81 1.55 1.74 4.19
N GLY A 82 2.72 1.10 4.19
CA GLY A 82 2.83 -0.34 4.06
C GLY A 82 2.53 -1.08 5.37
N PRO A 83 2.36 -2.42 5.30
CA PRO A 83 2.11 -3.22 6.48
C PRO A 83 3.32 -3.26 7.44
N PHE A 84 4.56 -3.07 6.94
CA PHE A 84 5.80 -3.01 7.75
C PHE A 84 5.87 -1.79 8.69
N ASP A 85 5.33 -0.65 8.24
CA ASP A 85 5.31 0.57 9.06
C ASP A 85 4.17 0.53 10.09
N MET A 86 3.12 -0.25 9.83
CA MET A 86 1.94 -0.35 10.68
C MET A 86 2.02 -1.46 11.73
N HIS A 87 2.59 -2.61 11.37
CA HIS A 87 2.52 -3.84 12.16
C HIS A 87 3.90 -4.25 12.67
N LYS A 88 3.94 -4.84 13.88
CA LYS A 88 5.17 -5.38 14.49
C LYS A 88 5.62 -6.67 13.81
N TYR A 89 4.66 -7.46 13.33
CA TYR A 89 4.88 -8.75 12.69
C TYR A 89 3.77 -9.03 11.65
N PRO A 90 3.99 -9.95 10.69
CA PRO A 90 2.96 -10.30 9.72
C PRO A 90 1.86 -11.14 10.40
N GLY A 91 0.70 -10.54 10.68
CA GLY A 91 -0.40 -11.27 11.33
C GLY A 91 -1.16 -12.25 10.42
N VAL A 92 -0.95 -12.20 9.10
CA VAL A 92 -1.57 -13.12 8.13
C VAL A 92 -0.54 -13.62 7.13
N CYS A 93 -0.77 -14.84 6.60
CA CYS A 93 0.16 -15.49 5.66
C CYS A 93 0.41 -14.67 4.38
N SER A 94 -0.59 -13.88 3.93
CA SER A 94 -0.42 -13.02 2.75
C SER A 94 0.57 -11.89 2.96
N MET A 95 0.75 -11.41 4.20
CA MET A 95 1.74 -10.38 4.52
C MET A 95 3.17 -10.95 4.53
N GLN A 96 3.33 -12.25 4.82
CA GLN A 96 4.63 -12.88 5.00
C GLN A 96 5.49 -12.89 3.73
N TYR A 97 4.87 -13.03 2.55
CA TYR A 97 5.59 -13.11 1.27
C TYR A 97 6.39 -11.83 0.94
N GLY A 98 5.87 -10.66 1.33
CA GLY A 98 6.50 -9.37 1.07
C GLY A 98 7.17 -8.73 2.29
N TRP A 99 7.05 -9.34 3.46
CA TRP A 99 7.41 -8.70 4.74
C TRP A 99 8.88 -8.31 4.82
N TRP A 100 9.77 -9.21 4.40
CA TRP A 100 11.22 -9.06 4.50
C TRP A 100 11.84 -8.20 3.40
N ASN A 101 11.06 -7.79 2.39
CA ASN A 101 11.57 -6.96 1.29
C ASN A 101 11.87 -5.53 1.75
N SER A 102 11.25 -5.07 2.84
CA SER A 102 11.39 -3.71 3.36
C SER A 102 12.17 -3.64 4.68
N ASP A 103 12.87 -4.72 5.05
CA ASP A 103 13.66 -4.75 6.28
C ASP A 103 14.91 -3.86 6.13
N PRO A 104 15.05 -2.78 6.94
CA PRO A 104 16.18 -1.86 6.84
C PRO A 104 17.52 -2.56 7.11
N VAL A 105 17.53 -3.62 7.93
CA VAL A 105 18.75 -4.39 8.20
C VAL A 105 19.22 -5.11 6.93
N LEU A 106 18.29 -5.66 6.15
CA LEU A 106 18.59 -6.33 4.88
C LEU A 106 18.88 -5.35 3.73
N ALA A 107 18.50 -4.09 3.86
CA ALA A 107 18.71 -3.07 2.83
C ALA A 107 20.17 -2.58 2.77
N GLU A 108 20.86 -2.53 3.92
CA GLU A 108 22.24 -2.07 4.02
C GLU A 108 23.28 -3.21 3.93
N ASP A 109 22.83 -4.46 4.09
CA ASP A 109 23.73 -5.60 4.21
C ASP A 109 24.14 -6.23 2.87
N LYS A 110 25.38 -6.72 2.83
CA LYS A 110 25.91 -7.61 1.77
C LYS A 110 25.51 -9.07 1.98
N TRP A 111 24.40 -9.31 2.68
CA TRP A 111 23.95 -10.65 3.09
C TRP A 111 23.72 -11.58 1.90
N TYR A 112 23.39 -11.02 0.74
CA TYR A 112 23.22 -11.75 -0.50
C TYR A 112 24.14 -11.18 -1.59
N LEU A 113 25.04 -12.01 -2.09
CA LEU A 113 25.79 -11.74 -3.32
C LEU A 113 24.96 -12.29 -4.49
N PRO A 114 24.25 -11.43 -5.25
CA PRO A 114 23.53 -11.89 -6.43
C PRO A 114 24.52 -12.51 -7.40
N ARG A 115 24.23 -13.74 -7.86
CA ARG A 115 24.95 -14.32 -8.98
C ARG A 115 24.79 -13.40 -10.19
N GLU A 116 25.86 -13.26 -10.96
CA GLU A 116 25.77 -12.62 -12.28
C GLU A 116 24.74 -13.37 -13.11
N LYS A 117 23.63 -12.69 -13.41
CA LYS A 117 22.62 -13.18 -14.34
C LYS A 117 22.92 -12.55 -15.69
N HIS A 118 23.15 -13.37 -16.70
CA HIS A 118 23.16 -12.92 -18.09
C HIS A 118 21.73 -13.09 -18.62
N PRO A 119 20.89 -12.04 -18.64
CA PRO A 119 19.56 -12.16 -19.23
C PRO A 119 19.72 -12.48 -20.72
N MET A 120 18.98 -13.49 -21.18
CA MET A 120 18.93 -13.79 -22.60
C MET A 120 18.15 -12.68 -23.30
N THR A 121 18.86 -11.73 -23.90
CA THR A 121 18.25 -10.68 -24.71
C THR A 121 17.70 -11.28 -25.99
N THR A 122 16.53 -10.82 -26.44
CA THR A 122 16.03 -11.18 -27.76
C THR A 122 17.02 -10.70 -28.83
N SER A 123 17.63 -11.65 -29.53
CA SER A 123 18.54 -11.33 -30.64
C SER A 123 17.80 -10.59 -31.75
N GLU A 124 18.51 -9.81 -32.55
CA GLU A 124 17.92 -9.12 -33.70
C GLU A 124 17.29 -10.10 -34.69
N ILE A 125 17.91 -11.27 -34.87
CA ILE A 125 17.38 -12.37 -35.69
C ILE A 125 16.05 -12.87 -35.11
N SER A 126 15.99 -13.11 -33.80
CA SER A 126 14.74 -13.52 -33.14
C SER A 126 13.63 -12.48 -33.32
N ARG A 127 13.96 -11.18 -33.23
CA ARG A 127 12.99 -10.09 -33.46
C ARG A 127 12.51 -10.05 -34.91
N TYR A 128 13.43 -10.18 -35.88
CA TYR A 128 13.13 -10.21 -37.30
C TYR A 128 12.22 -11.39 -37.65
N VAL A 129 12.56 -12.59 -37.16
CA VAL A 129 11.74 -13.79 -37.32
C VAL A 129 10.33 -13.61 -36.77
N THR A 130 10.22 -13.05 -35.56
CA THR A 130 8.92 -12.77 -34.92
C THR A 130 8.11 -11.77 -35.76
N HIS A 131 8.77 -10.76 -36.32
CA HIS A 131 8.14 -9.80 -37.22
C HIS A 131 7.65 -10.47 -38.52
N CYS A 132 8.47 -11.29 -39.17
CA CYS A 132 8.08 -12.04 -40.37
C CYS A 132 6.87 -12.95 -40.12
N LEU A 133 6.86 -13.69 -39.01
CA LEU A 133 5.71 -14.51 -38.59
C LEU A 133 4.44 -13.69 -38.30
N SER A 134 4.59 -12.44 -37.83
CA SER A 134 3.45 -11.55 -37.58
C SER A 134 2.83 -10.98 -38.86
N VAL A 135 3.64 -10.79 -39.90
CA VAL A 135 3.22 -10.18 -41.19
C VAL A 135 2.68 -11.23 -42.15
N ASP A 136 3.30 -12.42 -42.20
CA ASP A 136 2.93 -13.47 -43.14
C ASP A 136 2.60 -14.78 -42.41
N LYS A 137 1.33 -15.20 -42.51
CA LYS A 137 0.83 -16.47 -41.96
C LYS A 137 1.39 -17.70 -42.70
N GLY A 138 1.95 -17.52 -43.89
CA GLY A 138 2.59 -18.55 -44.69
C GLY A 138 4.07 -18.77 -44.38
N PHE A 139 4.69 -17.89 -43.59
CA PHE A 139 6.10 -17.98 -43.23
C PHE A 139 6.35 -19.22 -42.36
N LYS A 140 7.04 -20.23 -42.91
CA LYS A 140 7.43 -21.47 -42.23
C LYS A 140 8.95 -21.62 -42.25
N PHE A 141 9.50 -22.13 -41.15
CA PHE A 141 10.90 -22.52 -41.00
C PHE A 141 11.18 -23.89 -41.64
#